data_AF-A0A0A2MCS0-F1
#
_entry.id   AF-A0A0A2MCS0-F1
#
_cell.length_a   1.000
_cell.length_b   1.000
_cell.length_c   1.000
_cell.angle_alpha   90.00
_cell.angle_beta   90.00
_cell.angle_gamma   90.00
#
_symmetry.space_group_name_H-M   'P 1'
#
loop_
_entity.id
_entity.type
_entity.pdbx_description
1 polymer ?
#
loop_
_entity_poly.entity_id
_entity_poly.type
_entity_poly.pdbx_seq_one_letter_code
_entity_poly.pdbx_strand_id
1 'polypeptide(L)'
;MNKIAYYITFFVGVITCLQFIPHAFMGFPAVLEHIAKGEIQEPAALGMQMIWLYSSVMMLLSGIWILFLAKPIKNGDTSARLQGLLLSFGLIAFGLASIYLTKELFNHLFFFMAEGILLLLAVTVFFRFKNNEK
;
A
#
# COMPACT_ATOMS: atom_id res chain seq x y z
N MET A 1 24.24 -7.62 -6.06
CA MET A 1 23.33 -6.52 -5.65
C MET A 1 22.40 -6.19 -6.80
N ASN A 2 21.07 -6.11 -6.60
CA ASN A 2 20.13 -5.77 -7.67
C ASN A 2 19.61 -4.33 -7.54
N LYS A 3 20.04 -3.44 -8.45
CA LYS A 3 19.60 -2.03 -8.47
C LYS A 3 18.14 -1.87 -8.92
N ILE A 4 17.63 -2.75 -9.78
CA ILE A 4 16.25 -2.67 -10.28
C ILE A 4 15.27 -2.93 -9.13
N ALA A 5 15.48 -4.00 -8.36
CA ALA A 5 14.64 -4.31 -7.19
C ALA A 5 14.63 -3.16 -6.17
N TYR A 6 15.78 -2.50 -5.97
CA TYR A 6 15.88 -1.31 -5.14
C TYR A 6 15.00 -0.16 -5.65
N TYR A 7 15.16 0.24 -6.92
CA TYR A 7 14.43 1.38 -7.46
C TYR A 7 12.94 1.15 -7.53
N ILE A 8 12.50 -0.07 -7.87
CA ILE A 8 11.08 -0.42 -7.85
C ILE A 8 10.52 -0.35 -6.43
N THR A 9 11.19 -0.97 -5.45
CA THR A 9 10.74 -0.93 -4.05
C THR A 9 10.69 0.50 -3.53
N PHE A 10 11.74 1.29 -3.79
CA PHE A 10 11.81 2.68 -3.38
C PHE A 10 10.70 3.51 -4.02
N PHE A 11 10.47 3.36 -5.33
CA PHE A 11 9.41 4.03 -6.05
C PHE A 11 8.03 3.72 -5.46
N VAL A 12 7.73 2.43 -5.23
CA VAL A 12 6.47 2.02 -4.59
C VAL A 12 6.32 2.69 -3.24
N GLY A 13 7.34 2.63 -2.38
CA GLY A 13 7.29 3.27 -1.05
C GLY A 13 7.05 4.78 -1.11
N VAL A 14 7.67 5.48 -2.07
CA VAL A 14 7.44 6.93 -2.26
C VAL A 14 6.01 7.20 -2.69
N ILE A 15 5.49 6.47 -3.68
CA ILE A 15 4.13 6.70 -4.20
C ILE A 15 3.08 6.36 -3.13
N THR A 16 3.22 5.26 -2.40
CA THR A 16 2.32 4.91 -1.29
C THR A 16 2.32 6.00 -0.20
N CYS A 17 3.49 6.57 0.13
CA CYS A 17 3.58 7.71 1.04
C CYS A 17 2.91 8.97 0.48
N LEU A 18 2.99 9.22 -0.83
CA LEU A 18 2.34 10.38 -1.44
C LEU A 18 0.82 10.23 -1.52
N GLN A 19 0.31 9.01 -1.70
CA GLN A 19 -1.13 8.70 -1.67
C GLN A 19 -1.78 8.95 -0.30
N PHE A 20 -1.00 8.99 0.78
CA PHE A 20 -1.46 9.43 2.08
C PHE A 20 -2.21 10.75 2.03
N ILE A 21 -1.65 11.75 1.35
CA ILE A 21 -2.21 13.10 1.34
C ILE A 21 -3.63 13.13 0.72
N PRO A 22 -3.84 12.69 -0.54
CA PRO A 22 -5.17 12.72 -1.13
C PRO A 22 -6.16 11.81 -0.40
N HIS A 23 -5.75 10.64 0.11
CA HIS A 23 -6.67 9.78 0.87
C HIS A 23 -7.07 10.44 2.21
N ALA A 24 -6.10 10.83 3.03
CA ALA A 24 -6.36 11.32 4.37
C ALA A 24 -7.14 12.64 4.37
N PHE A 25 -6.80 13.56 3.46
CA PHE A 25 -7.34 14.92 3.49
C PHE A 25 -8.38 15.21 2.42
N MET A 26 -8.23 14.67 1.21
CA MET A 26 -9.18 14.97 0.11
C MET A 26 -10.37 14.02 0.10
N GLY A 27 -10.22 12.78 0.59
CA GLY A 27 -11.32 11.83 0.69
C GLY A 27 -12.16 11.95 1.97
N PHE A 28 -11.61 12.51 3.06
CA PHE A 28 -12.34 12.67 4.31
C PHE A 28 -13.59 13.56 4.22
N PRO A 29 -13.58 14.68 3.45
CA PRO A 29 -14.80 15.47 3.21
C PRO A 29 -15.97 14.66 2.64
N ALA A 30 -15.70 13.69 1.76
CA ALA A 30 -16.76 12.82 1.23
C ALA A 30 -17.38 11.96 2.34
N VAL A 31 -16.57 11.43 3.28
CA VAL A 31 -17.08 10.71 4.45
C VAL A 31 -18.01 11.60 5.28
N LEU A 32 -17.62 12.85 5.53
CA LEU A 32 -18.44 13.81 6.26
C LEU A 32 -19.73 14.15 5.52
N GLU A 33 -19.68 14.27 4.19
CA GLU A 33 -20.85 14.51 3.35
C GLU A 33 -21.86 13.36 3.44
N HIS A 34 -21.40 12.11 3.36
CA HIS A 34 -22.26 10.92 3.52
C HIS A 34 -22.88 10.82 4.92
N ILE A 35 -22.16 11.24 5.97
CA ILE A 35 -22.73 11.37 7.33
C ILE A 35 -23.81 12.46 7.36
N ALA A 36 -23.54 13.64 6.80
CA ALA A 36 -24.46 14.77 6.80
C ALA A 36 -25.76 14.49 6.02
N LYS A 37 -25.68 13.67 4.97
CA LYS A 37 -26.86 13.20 4.20
C LYS A 37 -27.66 12.11 4.91
N GLY A 38 -27.20 11.61 6.06
CA GLY A 38 -27.84 10.51 6.79
C GLY A 38 -27.64 9.14 6.14
N GLU A 39 -26.76 9.03 5.15
CA GLU A 39 -26.42 7.75 4.49
C GLU A 39 -25.57 6.86 5.42
N ILE A 40 -24.82 7.49 6.33
CA ILE A 40 -24.16 6.83 7.46
C ILE A 40 -24.92 7.18 8.73
N GLN A 41 -25.55 6.18 9.35
CA GLN A 41 -26.33 6.37 10.58
C GLN A 41 -25.47 6.86 11.74
N GLU A 42 -26.04 7.67 12.64
CA GLU A 42 -25.34 8.25 13.78
C GLU A 42 -24.49 7.26 14.59
N PRO A 43 -24.97 6.04 14.94
CA PRO A 43 -24.17 5.09 15.71
C PRO A 43 -22.88 4.64 14.99
N ALA A 44 -22.86 4.70 13.65
CA ALA A 44 -21.73 4.28 12.83
C ALA A 44 -20.84 5.46 12.41
N ALA A 45 -21.31 6.71 12.50
CA ALA A 45 -20.62 7.90 11.99
C ALA A 45 -19.24 8.09 12.62
N LEU A 46 -19.13 8.03 13.95
CA LEU A 46 -17.84 8.15 14.64
C LEU A 46 -16.91 6.97 14.30
N GLY A 47 -17.47 5.75 14.22
CA GLY A 47 -16.74 4.56 13.82
C GLY A 47 -16.10 4.71 12.44
N MET A 48 -16.85 5.22 11.46
CA MET A 48 -16.35 5.45 10.11
C MET A 48 -15.20 6.46 10.08
N GLN A 49 -15.31 7.56 10.84
CA GLN A 49 -14.24 8.57 10.93
C GLN A 49 -12.97 7.99 11.56
N MET A 50 -13.10 7.19 12.61
CA MET A 50 -11.95 6.51 13.25
C MET A 50 -11.30 5.50 12.31
N ILE A 51 -12.09 4.72 11.56
CA ILE A 51 -11.59 3.78 10.55
C ILE A 51 -10.82 4.53 9.47
N TRP A 52 -11.36 5.65 8.97
CA TRP A 52 -10.71 6.47 7.95
C TRP A 52 -9.36 7.02 8.42
N LEU A 53 -9.30 7.54 9.65
CA LEU A 53 -8.07 8.05 10.23
C LEU A 53 -7.04 6.92 10.41
N TYR A 54 -7.47 5.79 10.95
CA TYR A 54 -6.61 4.63 11.16
C TYR A 54 -6.06 4.10 9.83
N SER A 55 -6.89 3.92 8.81
CA SER A 55 -6.45 3.45 7.49
C SER A 55 -5.47 4.42 6.83
N SER A 56 -5.70 5.74 7.00
CA SER A 56 -4.79 6.77 6.50
C SER A 56 -3.40 6.68 7.15
N VAL A 57 -3.33 6.55 8.47
CA VAL A 57 -2.06 6.39 9.19
C VAL A 57 -1.37 5.07 8.80
N MET A 58 -2.12 3.98 8.72
CA MET A 58 -1.57 2.67 8.34
C MET A 58 -0.98 2.69 6.94
N MET A 59 -1.62 3.36 5.98
CA MET A 59 -1.07 3.51 4.64
C MET A 59 0.27 4.27 4.65
N LEU A 60 0.39 5.37 5.40
CA LEU A 60 1.65 6.11 5.52
C LEU A 60 2.75 5.24 6.14
N LEU A 61 2.42 4.51 7.21
CA LEU A 61 3.35 3.59 7.87
C LEU A 61 3.78 2.45 6.93
N SER A 62 2.86 1.91 6.12
CA SER A 62 3.18 0.91 5.10
C SER A 62 4.13 1.46 4.03
N GLY A 63 3.90 2.69 3.55
CA GLY A 63 4.83 3.34 2.61
C GLY A 63 6.23 3.52 3.20
N ILE A 64 6.32 4.01 4.44
CA ILE A 64 7.59 4.16 5.17
C ILE A 64 8.28 2.80 5.36
N TRP A 65 7.53 1.75 5.69
CA TRP A 65 8.06 0.41 5.81
C TRP A 65 8.66 -0.07 4.49
N ILE A 66 7.96 0.11 3.36
CA ILE A 66 8.46 -0.24 2.03
C ILE A 66 9.78 0.51 1.73
N LEU A 67 9.89 1.79 2.09
CA LEU A 67 11.13 2.56 1.93
C LEU A 67 12.30 1.96 2.73
N PHE A 68 12.06 1.53 3.96
CA PHE A 68 13.09 0.85 4.78
C PHE A 68 13.48 -0.52 4.23
N LEU A 69 12.58 -1.21 3.52
CA LEU A 69 12.86 -2.50 2.88
C LEU A 69 13.70 -2.38 1.61
N ALA A 70 13.72 -1.23 0.95
CA ALA A 70 14.41 -1.06 -0.34
C ALA A 70 15.90 -1.45 -0.28
N LYS A 71 16.64 -0.96 0.73
CA LYS A 71 18.07 -1.25 0.88
C LYS A 71 18.36 -2.72 1.25
N PRO A 72 17.69 -3.34 2.23
CA PRO A 72 17.79 -4.78 2.48
C PRO A 72 17.44 -5.65 1.25
N ILE A 73 16.39 -5.32 0.50
CA ILE A 73 16.01 -6.02 -0.74
C ILE A 73 17.12 -5.95 -1.79
N LYS A 74 17.75 -4.78 -1.97
CA LYS A 74 18.92 -4.60 -2.85
C LYS A 74 20.07 -5.57 -2.51
N ASN A 75 20.22 -5.84 -1.21
CA ASN A 75 21.30 -6.65 -0.64
C ASN A 75 20.95 -8.15 -0.55
N GLY A 76 19.75 -8.54 -0.98
CA GLY A 76 19.35 -9.94 -1.01
C GLY A 76 18.96 -10.51 0.36
N ASP A 77 18.49 -9.67 1.28
CA ASP A 77 18.01 -10.10 2.60
C ASP A 77 16.67 -10.85 2.50
N THR A 78 16.63 -12.08 3.04
CA THR A 78 15.46 -12.97 2.94
C THR A 78 14.32 -12.57 3.85
N SER A 79 14.59 -11.94 5.00
CA SER A 79 13.55 -11.41 5.89
C SER A 79 12.85 -10.22 5.24
N ALA A 80 13.62 -9.31 4.65
CA ALA A 80 13.08 -8.18 3.90
C ALA A 80 12.28 -8.63 2.67
N ARG A 81 12.72 -9.70 2.01
CA ARG A 81 11.95 -10.33 0.92
C ARG A 81 10.59 -10.82 1.40
N LEU A 82 10.54 -11.52 2.55
CA LEU A 82 9.28 -12.01 3.10
C LEU A 82 8.34 -10.86 3.47
N GLN A 83 8.86 -9.82 4.11
CA GLN A 83 8.08 -8.61 4.44
C GLN A 83 7.53 -7.94 3.17
N GLY A 84 8.36 -7.79 2.13
CA GLY A 84 7.90 -7.25 0.85
C GLY A 84 6.89 -8.12 0.13
N LEU A 85 6.97 -9.46 0.26
CA LEU A 85 5.94 -10.38 -0.26
C LEU A 85 4.60 -10.19 0.46
N LEU A 86 4.62 -10.09 1.79
CA LEU A 86 3.40 -9.86 2.58
C LEU A 86 2.75 -8.52 2.24
N LEU A 87 3.54 -7.46 2.14
CA LEU A 87 3.06 -6.14 1.73
C LEU A 87 2.49 -6.16 0.30
N SER A 88 3.18 -6.83 -0.63
CA SER A 88 2.72 -7.00 -2.00
C SER A 88 1.36 -7.70 -2.07
N PHE A 89 1.20 -8.84 -1.39
CA PHE A 89 -0.08 -9.55 -1.37
C PHE A 89 -1.18 -8.75 -0.69
N GLY A 90 -0.88 -8.04 0.40
CA GLY A 90 -1.84 -7.15 1.07
C GLY A 90 -2.36 -6.06 0.14
N LEU A 91 -1.47 -5.39 -0.58
CA LEU A 91 -1.81 -4.34 -1.54
C LEU A 91 -2.63 -4.87 -2.73
N ILE A 92 -2.25 -6.03 -3.28
CA ILE A 92 -3.00 -6.69 -4.36
C ILE A 92 -4.40 -7.07 -3.87
N ALA A 93 -4.51 -7.72 -2.71
CA ALA A 93 -5.78 -8.11 -2.12
C ALA A 93 -6.69 -6.91 -1.86
N PHE A 94 -6.13 -5.80 -1.36
CA PHE A 94 -6.87 -4.57 -1.12
C PHE A 94 -7.44 -3.97 -2.42
N GLY A 95 -6.62 -3.86 -3.47
CA GLY A 95 -7.08 -3.33 -4.75
C GLY A 95 -8.11 -4.24 -5.42
N LEU A 96 -7.93 -5.57 -5.36
CA LEU A 96 -8.93 -6.55 -5.84
C LEU A 96 -10.24 -6.46 -5.07
N ALA A 97 -10.19 -6.35 -3.74
CA ALA A 97 -11.37 -6.18 -2.90
C ALA A 97 -12.10 -4.88 -3.25
N SER A 98 -11.37 -3.80 -3.51
CA SER A 98 -11.93 -2.51 -3.90
C SER A 98 -12.65 -2.59 -5.25
N ILE A 99 -12.06 -3.24 -6.25
CA ILE A 99 -12.74 -3.52 -7.55
C ILE A 99 -14.01 -4.35 -7.33
N TYR A 100 -13.92 -5.39 -6.49
CA TYR A 100 -15.07 -6.25 -6.21
C TYR A 100 -16.23 -5.51 -5.52
N LEU A 101 -15.93 -4.61 -4.59
CA LEU A 101 -16.93 -3.85 -3.84
C LEU A 101 -17.54 -2.72 -4.68
N THR A 102 -16.71 -1.95 -5.39
CA THR A 102 -17.15 -0.80 -6.19
C THR A 102 -17.80 -1.21 -7.51
N LYS A 103 -17.52 -2.43 -8.00
CA LYS A 103 -17.86 -2.88 -9.36
C LYS A 103 -17.21 -2.05 -10.47
N GLU A 104 -16.18 -1.26 -10.12
CA GLU A 104 -15.42 -0.43 -11.05
C GLU A 104 -13.98 -0.92 -11.13
N LEU A 105 -13.53 -1.21 -12.36
CA LEU A 105 -12.15 -1.66 -12.59
C LEU A 105 -11.14 -0.57 -12.22
N PHE A 106 -11.41 0.68 -12.61
CA PHE A 106 -10.52 1.82 -12.39
C PHE A 106 -11.10 2.77 -11.34
N ASN A 107 -11.16 2.32 -10.09
CA ASN A 107 -11.44 3.20 -8.95
C ASN A 107 -10.13 3.80 -8.40
N HIS A 108 -10.24 4.82 -7.56
CA HIS A 108 -9.08 5.53 -6.97
C HIS A 108 -8.15 4.63 -6.13
N LEU A 109 -8.61 3.46 -5.67
CA LEU A 109 -7.84 2.47 -4.91
C LEU A 109 -7.17 1.41 -5.81
N PHE A 110 -7.43 1.42 -7.12
CA PHE A 110 -6.81 0.52 -8.09
C PHE A 110 -5.26 0.60 -8.05
N PHE A 111 -4.71 1.78 -7.79
CA PHE A 111 -3.27 2.00 -7.79
C PHE A 111 -2.52 1.18 -6.72
N PHE A 112 -3.18 0.83 -5.61
CA PHE A 112 -2.58 -0.10 -4.64
C PHE A 112 -2.35 -1.49 -5.23
N MET A 113 -3.23 -1.98 -6.11
CA MET A 113 -2.99 -3.25 -6.81
C MET A 113 -1.76 -3.16 -7.71
N ALA A 114 -1.63 -2.07 -8.47
CA ALA A 114 -0.48 -1.85 -9.35
C ALA A 114 0.83 -1.78 -8.56
N GLU A 115 0.84 -1.05 -7.44
CA GLU A 115 1.96 -0.99 -6.49
C GLU A 115 2.30 -2.36 -5.91
N GLY A 116 1.29 -3.13 -5.52
CA GLY A 116 1.45 -4.50 -5.03
C GLY A 116 2.09 -5.41 -6.07
N ILE A 117 1.69 -5.31 -7.34
CA ILE A 117 2.30 -6.07 -8.45
C ILE A 117 3.74 -5.63 -8.69
N LEU A 118 4.02 -4.32 -8.70
CA LEU A 118 5.39 -3.81 -8.86
C LEU A 118 6.30 -4.30 -7.72
N LEU A 119 5.82 -4.23 -6.48
CA LEU A 119 6.55 -4.74 -5.32
C LEU A 119 6.75 -6.26 -5.41
N LEU A 120 5.75 -7.02 -5.89
CA LEU A 120 5.87 -8.46 -6.13
C LEU A 120 7.02 -8.76 -7.06
N LEU A 121 7.09 -8.06 -8.20
CA LEU A 121 8.15 -8.21 -9.19
C LEU A 121 9.52 -7.88 -8.60
N ALA A 122 9.61 -6.86 -7.74
CA ALA A 122 10.85 -6.50 -7.07
C ALA A 122 11.37 -7.62 -6.14
N VAL A 123 10.48 -8.29 -5.40
CA VAL A 123 10.83 -9.32 -4.40
C VAL A 123 10.81 -10.75 -4.93
N THR A 124 10.40 -10.96 -6.18
CA THR A 124 10.41 -12.26 -6.86
C THR A 124 11.34 -12.27 -8.06
N VAL A 125 10.95 -11.61 -9.15
CA VAL A 125 11.63 -11.63 -10.45
C VAL A 125 12.98 -10.92 -10.39
N PHE A 126 13.02 -9.74 -9.77
CA PHE A 126 14.24 -8.94 -9.67
C PHE A 126 15.01 -9.21 -8.36
N PHE A 127 14.51 -10.06 -7.46
CA PHE A 127 15.23 -10.35 -6.25
C PHE A 127 16.46 -11.23 -6.54
N ARG A 128 17.60 -10.89 -5.94
CA ARG A 128 18.81 -11.74 -5.98
C ARG A 128 19.23 -12.04 -4.56
N PHE A 129 19.31 -13.32 -4.22
CA PHE A 129 19.80 -13.76 -2.92
C PHE A 129 21.21 -13.24 -2.67
N LYS A 130 21.51 -12.94 -1.40
CA LYS A 130 22.88 -12.67 -0.97
C LYS A 130 23.70 -13.92 -1.27
N ASN A 131 24.69 -13.82 -2.15
CA ASN A 131 25.65 -14.90 -2.34
C ASN A 131 26.37 -15.08 -1.01
N ASN A 132 26.18 -16.24 -0.38
CA ASN A 132 27.09 -16.71 0.65
C ASN A 132 28.34 -17.18 -0.09
N GLU A 133 29.25 -16.25 -0.40
CA GLU A 133 30.63 -16.63 -0.68
C GLU A 133 31.13 -17.31 0.62
N LYS A 134 31.16 -18.64 0.57
CA LYS A 134 31.96 -19.46 1.46
C LYS A 134 33.33 -19.65 0.83
#